data_AF-A0A1G7ZGY9-F1
#
_entry.id   AF-A0A1G7ZGY9-F1
#
_cell.length_a   1.000
_cell.length_b   1.000
_cell.length_c   1.000
_cell.angle_alpha   90.00
_cell.angle_beta   90.00
_cell.angle_gamma   90.00
#
_symmetry.space_group_name_H-M   'P 1'
#
loop_
_entity.id
_entity.type
_entity.pdbx_description
1 polymer ?
#
loop_
_entity_poly.entity_id
_entity_poly.type
_entity_poly.pdbx_seq_one_letter_code
_entity_poly.pdbx_strand_id
1 'polypeptide(L)'
;LTYYSKRWAIETYFRTMKSNFSFNGYQIRSTVAIKRFWTLLSFTAMFCSVTGHGDILTGLRSWQNKKTESWIEFVYYEAKAGTQLDLIKNQLQAA
;
A
#
# COMPACT_ATOMS: atom_id res chain seq x y z
N LEU A 1 -30.68 11.60 -5.76
CA LEU A 1 -29.73 10.67 -6.41
C LEU A 1 -28.32 10.70 -5.78
N THR A 2 -27.79 11.87 -5.42
CA THR A 2 -26.47 12.07 -4.78
C THR A 2 -26.27 11.32 -3.45
N TYR A 3 -27.32 11.08 -2.67
CA TYR A 3 -27.24 10.30 -1.43
C TYR A 3 -26.76 8.86 -1.66
N TYR A 4 -27.21 8.21 -2.73
CA TYR A 4 -26.83 6.83 -3.05
C TYR A 4 -25.40 6.71 -3.60
N SER A 5 -24.85 7.79 -4.16
CA SER A 5 -23.45 7.83 -4.64
C SER A 5 -22.45 7.60 -3.50
N LYS A 6 -22.70 8.17 -2.31
CA LYS A 6 -21.82 7.99 -1.14
C LYS A 6 -21.83 6.56 -0.60
N ARG A 7 -22.94 5.82 -0.75
CA ARG A 7 -23.06 4.42 -0.33
C ARG A 7 -22.19 3.50 -1.19
N TRP A 8 -22.11 3.75 -2.49
CA TRP A 8 -21.38 2.91 -3.44
C TRP A 8 -19.87 2.83 -3.13
N ALA A 9 -19.30 3.93 -2.62
CA ALA A 9 -17.89 3.97 -2.22
C ALA A 9 -17.57 2.97 -1.09
N ILE A 10 -18.46 2.87 -0.08
CA ILE A 10 -18.32 1.93 1.04
C ILE A 10 -18.43 0.48 0.55
N GLU A 11 -19.36 0.21 -0.36
CA GLU A 11 -19.57 -1.13 -0.90
C GLU A 11 -18.39 -1.60 -1.77
N THR A 12 -17.83 -0.69 -2.56
CA THR A 12 -16.63 -0.93 -3.39
C THR A 12 -15.43 -1.22 -2.49
N TYR A 13 -15.27 -0.47 -1.39
CA TYR A 13 -14.23 -0.73 -0.38
C TYR A 13 -14.30 -2.17 0.17
N PHE A 14 -15.47 -2.59 0.65
CA PHE A 14 -15.63 -3.95 1.21
C PHE A 14 -15.50 -5.06 0.17
N ARG A 15 -15.91 -4.79 -1.08
CA ARG A 15 -15.70 -5.72 -2.20
C ARG A 15 -14.21 -5.91 -2.48
N THR A 16 -13.45 -4.82 -2.56
CA THR A 16 -12.00 -4.84 -2.77
C THR A 16 -11.29 -5.59 -1.64
N MET A 17 -11.70 -5.35 -0.38
CA MET A 17 -11.24 -6.10 0.80
C MET A 17 -11.42 -7.60 0.65
N LYS A 18 -12.64 -8.02 0.35
CA LYS A 18 -13.00 -9.43 0.34
C LYS A 18 -12.30 -10.18 -0.80
N SER A 19 -12.13 -9.52 -1.95
CA SER A 19 -11.53 -10.10 -3.14
C SER A 19 -10.00 -10.12 -3.11
N ASN A 20 -9.35 -9.02 -2.73
CA ASN A 20 -7.89 -8.86 -2.90
C ASN A 20 -7.10 -9.23 -1.64
N PHE A 21 -7.69 -9.04 -0.46
CA PHE A 21 -7.03 -9.32 0.81
C PHE A 21 -7.43 -10.68 1.39
N SER A 22 -7.97 -11.57 0.56
CA SER A 22 -8.31 -12.96 0.91
C SER A 22 -9.18 -13.13 2.15
N PHE A 23 -9.97 -12.13 2.54
CA PHE A 23 -10.94 -12.23 3.62
C PHE A 23 -11.99 -13.33 3.37
N ASN A 24 -12.17 -13.73 2.11
CA ASN A 24 -13.05 -14.83 1.72
C ASN A 24 -12.42 -16.23 1.91
N GLY A 25 -11.08 -16.33 1.91
CA GLY A 25 -10.35 -17.61 1.94
C GLY A 25 -9.53 -17.86 3.21
N TYR A 26 -9.11 -16.79 3.90
CA TYR A 26 -8.31 -16.88 5.12
C TYR A 26 -9.19 -16.69 6.34
N GLN A 27 -9.49 -17.78 7.06
CA GLN A 27 -10.17 -17.72 8.36
C GLN A 27 -9.17 -17.23 9.41
N ILE A 28 -9.04 -15.91 9.56
CA ILE A 28 -8.37 -15.32 10.73
C ILE A 28 -9.20 -15.71 11.95
N ARG A 29 -8.80 -16.76 12.69
CA ARG A 29 -9.56 -17.25 13.85
C ARG A 29 -9.38 -16.39 15.10
N SER A 30 -8.33 -15.59 15.16
CA SER A 30 -8.06 -14.69 16.29
C SER A 30 -8.73 -13.34 16.08
N THR A 31 -9.62 -12.97 17.00
CA THR A 31 -10.28 -11.66 17.02
C THR A 31 -9.28 -10.50 17.12
N VAL A 32 -8.13 -10.71 17.76
CA VAL A 32 -7.04 -9.72 17.85
C VAL A 32 -6.40 -9.49 16.49
N ALA A 33 -6.15 -10.56 15.73
CA ALA A 33 -5.56 -10.46 14.39
C ALA A 33 -6.52 -9.78 13.41
N ILE A 34 -7.82 -10.07 13.48
CA ILE A 34 -8.85 -9.37 12.68
C ILE A 34 -8.81 -7.87 12.97
N LYS A 35 -8.79 -7.48 14.25
CA LYS A 35 -8.75 -6.07 14.65
C LYS A 35 -7.49 -5.38 14.11
N ARG A 36 -6.31 -5.97 14.29
CA ARG A 36 -5.04 -5.41 13.77
C ARG A 36 -5.09 -5.23 12.25
N PHE A 37 -5.53 -6.27 11.54
CA PHE A 37 -5.65 -6.21 10.09
C PHE A 37 -6.61 -5.10 9.65
N TRP A 38 -7.77 -5.00 10.31
CA TRP A 38 -8.77 -3.98 10.02
C TRP A 38 -8.25 -2.57 10.25
N THR A 39 -7.52 -2.33 11.34
CA THR A 39 -6.92 -1.03 11.65
C THR A 39 -5.90 -0.62 10.60
N LEU A 40 -4.99 -1.54 10.23
CA LEU A 40 -3.98 -1.29 9.20
C LEU A 40 -4.64 -0.95 7.86
N LEU A 41 -5.63 -1.74 7.46
CA LEU A 41 -6.29 -1.52 6.19
C LEU A 41 -7.11 -0.21 6.17
N SER A 42 -7.80 0.11 7.26
CA SER A 42 -8.53 1.38 7.39
C SER A 42 -7.58 2.57 7.30
N PHE A 43 -6.39 2.46 7.89
CA PHE A 43 -5.35 3.49 7.79
C PHE A 43 -4.83 3.64 6.35
N THR A 44 -4.53 2.53 5.66
CA THR A 44 -4.12 2.56 4.25
C THR A 44 -5.21 3.14 3.35
N ALA A 45 -6.47 2.83 3.61
CA ALA A 45 -7.62 3.38 2.88
C ALA A 45 -7.74 4.89 3.03
N MET A 46 -7.60 5.38 4.27
CA MET A 46 -7.57 6.81 4.57
C MET A 46 -6.40 7.49 3.86
N PHE A 47 -5.20 6.90 3.93
CA PHE A 47 -4.02 7.42 3.25
C PHE A 47 -4.23 7.55 1.74
N CYS A 48 -4.71 6.49 1.08
CA CYS A 48 -4.98 6.49 -0.36
C CYS A 48 -6.01 7.58 -0.74
N SER A 49 -7.07 7.71 0.06
CA SER A 49 -8.13 8.70 -0.14
C SER A 49 -7.59 10.13 -0.05
N VAL A 50 -6.69 10.41 0.91
CA VAL A 50 -6.05 11.72 1.06
C VAL A 50 -5.08 12.03 -0.09
N THR A 51 -4.32 11.04 -0.56
CA THR A 51 -3.46 11.19 -1.74
C THR A 51 -4.20 11.31 -3.08
N GLY A 52 -5.54 11.29 -3.08
CA GLY A 52 -6.36 11.45 -4.29
C GLY A 52 -6.52 10.18 -5.12
N HIS A 53 -6.10 9.02 -4.60
CA HIS A 53 -6.34 7.73 -5.22
C HIS A 53 -7.67 7.17 -4.69
N GLY A 54 -8.73 7.28 -5.50
CA GLY A 54 -10.09 6.86 -5.11
C GLY A 54 -10.25 5.36 -4.85
N ASP A 55 -9.29 4.54 -5.27
CA ASP A 55 -9.23 3.11 -4.98
C ASP A 55 -7.91 2.72 -4.28
N ILE A 56 -8.01 1.85 -3.27
CA ILE A 56 -6.90 1.45 -2.40
C ILE A 56 -5.81 0.71 -3.18
N LEU A 57 -6.18 -0.15 -4.14
CA LEU A 57 -5.20 -0.90 -4.92
C LEU A 57 -4.42 0.03 -5.82
N THR A 58 -5.11 0.98 -6.46
CA THR A 58 -4.46 1.99 -7.30
C THR A 58 -3.52 2.88 -6.50
N GLY A 59 -3.93 3.30 -5.29
CA GLY A 59 -3.10 4.10 -4.39
C GLY A 59 -1.88 3.34 -3.90
N LEU A 60 -2.04 2.09 -3.46
CA LEU A 60 -0.92 1.22 -3.06
C LEU A 60 0.05 0.99 -4.21
N ARG A 61 -0.44 0.69 -5.41
CA ARG A 61 0.40 0.47 -6.60
C ARG A 61 1.17 1.72 -6.99
N SER A 62 0.51 2.88 -6.99
CA SER A 62 1.13 4.19 -7.23
C SER A 62 2.26 4.44 -6.22
N TRP A 63 2.01 4.17 -4.94
CA TRP A 63 3.03 4.34 -3.89
C TRP A 63 4.20 3.35 -4.03
N GLN A 64 3.93 2.09 -4.38
CA GLN A 64 4.98 1.10 -4.65
C GLN A 64 5.85 1.52 -5.85
N ASN A 65 5.24 2.05 -6.91
CA ASN A 65 5.96 2.55 -8.07
C ASN A 65 6.84 3.74 -7.69
N LYS A 66 6.30 4.72 -6.94
CA LYS A 66 7.08 5.86 -6.45
C LYS A 66 8.25 5.44 -5.56
N LYS A 67 8.04 4.46 -4.67
CA LYS A 67 9.13 3.91 -3.84
C LYS A 67 10.21 3.28 -4.72
N THR A 68 9.82 2.54 -5.75
CA THR A 68 10.77 1.91 -6.69
C THR A 68 11.54 2.94 -7.50
N GLU A 69 10.85 3.98 -8.00
CA GLU A 69 11.47 5.11 -8.71
C GLU A 69 12.49 5.82 -7.84
N SER A 70 12.13 6.15 -6.59
CA SER A 70 13.05 6.78 -5.64
C SER A 70 14.28 5.92 -5.33
N TRP A 71 14.11 4.59 -5.25
CA TRP A 71 15.24 3.68 -5.10
C TRP A 71 16.14 3.65 -6.34
N ILE A 72 15.56 3.70 -7.54
CA ILE A 72 16.33 3.76 -8.79
C ILE A 72 17.14 5.06 -8.85
N GLU A 73 16.53 6.20 -8.50
CA GLU A 73 17.20 7.50 -8.42
C GLU A 73 18.35 7.45 -7.41
N PHE A 74 18.11 6.89 -6.22
CA PHE A 74 19.13 6.71 -5.19
C PHE A 74 20.34 5.91 -5.72
N VAL A 75 20.10 4.74 -6.32
CA VAL A 75 21.15 3.90 -6.90
C VAL A 75 21.92 4.63 -7.99
N TYR A 76 21.23 5.41 -8.83
CA TYR A 76 21.87 6.20 -9.88
C TYR A 76 22.83 7.26 -9.33
N TYR A 77 22.40 8.00 -8.30
CA TYR A 77 23.23 9.03 -7.67
C TYR A 77 24.46 8.44 -6.95
N GLU A 78 24.28 7.36 -6.20
CA GLU A 78 25.38 6.66 -5.51
C GLU A 78 26.38 6.03 -6.50
N ALA A 79 25.90 5.46 -7.60
CA ALA A 79 26.76 4.93 -8.64
C ALA A 79 27.59 6.05 -9.31
N LYS A 80 26.98 7.22 -9.55
CA LYS A 80 27.70 8.39 -10.10
C LYS A 80 28.75 8.95 -9.13
N ALA A 81 28.53 8.84 -7.83
CA ALA A 81 29.49 9.26 -6.81
C ALA A 81 30.70 8.31 -6.68
N GLY A 82 30.68 7.15 -7.35
CA GLY A 82 31.75 6.16 -7.32
C GLY A 82 31.73 5.27 -6.07
N THR A 83 30.58 5.19 -5.38
CA THR A 83 30.42 4.36 -4.18
C THR A 83 30.57 2.87 -4.53
N GLN A 84 31.26 2.11 -3.67
CA GLN A 84 31.40 0.66 -3.84
C GLN A 84 30.03 -0.03 -3.73
N LEU A 85 29.73 -0.92 -4.68
CA LEU A 85 28.44 -1.62 -4.79
C LEU A 85 28.02 -2.36 -3.50
N ASP A 86 28.99 -2.86 -2.72
CA ASP A 86 28.74 -3.53 -1.45
C ASP A 86 28.06 -2.60 -0.43
N LEU A 87 28.52 -1.34 -0.35
CA LEU A 87 27.96 -0.34 0.55
C LEU A 87 26.51 0.01 0.17
N ILE A 88 26.24 0.16 -1.13
CA ILE A 88 24.90 0.44 -1.67
C ILE A 88 23.95 -0.72 -1.33
N LYS A 89 24.41 -1.97 -1.47
CA LYS A 89 23.63 -3.16 -1.11
C LYS A 89 23.34 -3.24 0.38
N ASN A 90 24.32 -2.94 1.24
CA ASN A 90 24.13 -2.92 2.68
C ASN A 90 23.10 -1.86 3.10
N GLN A 91 23.10 -0.69 2.46
CA GLN A 91 22.09 0.35 2.73
C GLN A 91 20.69 -0.01 2.21
N LEU A 92 20.59 -0.72 1.09
CA LEU A 92 19.32 -1.25 0.59
C LEU A 92 18.77 -2.39 1.46
N GLN A 93 19.63 -3.20 2.07
CA GLN A 93 19.23 -4.32 2.92
C GLN A 93 18.87 -3.91 4.36
N ALA A 94 19.36 -2.76 4.83
CA ALA A 94 19.07 -2.24 6.16
C ALA A 94 17.72 -1.51 6.28
N ALA A 95 17.00 -1.33 5.16
CA ALA A 95 15.78 -0.51 5.06
C ALA A 95 14.48 -1.32 4.90
#